data_AF-A0A2G5UZE6-F1
#
_entry.id   AF-A0A2G5UZE6-F1
#
_cell.length_a   1.000
_cell.length_b   1.000
_cell.length_c   1.000
_cell.angle_alpha   90.00
_cell.angle_beta   90.00
_cell.angle_gamma   90.00
#
_symmetry.space_group_name_H-M   'P 1'
#
loop_
_entity.id
_entity.type
_entity.pdbx_description
1 polymer ?
#
loop_
_entity_poly.entity_id
_entity_poly.type
_entity_poly.pdbx_seq_one_letter_code
_entity_poly.pdbx_strand_id
1 'polypeptide(L)'
;MKSATKELEMVYRSKLTPPQKLDCVRTFVLPKMSYMYANSVPKLTELKAFANMTMRAVKMMHGIPVKGSPVEYVQLPVGKGGLGIACPKITALITYLVSMMKKLWSKDKYIEKLFSEYLKKVAEAETGIEDATLEDMAEYLSNEKPVDKKAFGYNSFTRIREVCRGLCGNKDSPLFKIKIVVKDGKLAILTQAIKDGKEKIFTEERVKNLQALLKAEVTTALLHRFNVEKPVKSEVCRVIQQYPQCNKFVKLDGKVSYAAQRFVHKARLNLLAVITTLTVM
;
A
#
# COMPACT_ATOMS: atom_id res chain seq x y z
N MET A 1 -11.43 -1.78 -14.16
CA MET A 1 -11.55 -2.62 -12.93
C MET A 1 -12.46 -3.84 -13.10
N LYS A 2 -13.58 -3.78 -13.82
CA LYS A 2 -14.49 -4.95 -14.02
C LYS A 2 -13.78 -6.22 -14.52
N SER A 3 -12.86 -6.11 -15.48
CA SER A 3 -12.06 -7.24 -15.98
C SER A 3 -11.16 -7.86 -14.91
N ALA A 4 -10.38 -7.06 -14.15
CA ALA A 4 -9.52 -7.57 -13.08
C ALA A 4 -10.31 -8.27 -11.96
N THR A 5 -11.51 -7.78 -11.65
CA THR A 5 -12.41 -8.43 -10.69
C THR A 5 -12.89 -9.79 -11.19
N LYS A 6 -13.26 -9.90 -12.47
CA LYS A 6 -13.66 -11.16 -13.10
C LYS A 6 -12.51 -12.18 -13.10
N GLU A 7 -11.29 -11.73 -13.41
CA GLU A 7 -10.11 -12.59 -13.38
C GLU A 7 -9.79 -13.08 -11.97
N LEU A 8 -9.91 -12.22 -10.95
CA LEU A 8 -9.76 -12.61 -9.55
C LEU A 8 -10.75 -13.70 -9.14
N GLU A 9 -12.00 -13.60 -9.61
CA GLU A 9 -13.03 -14.61 -9.40
C GLU A 9 -12.73 -15.92 -10.14
N MET A 10 -12.24 -15.86 -11.38
CA MET A 10 -11.80 -17.03 -12.13
C MET A 10 -10.65 -17.76 -11.42
N VAL A 11 -9.65 -17.02 -10.92
CA VAL A 11 -8.55 -17.60 -10.13
C VAL A 11 -9.09 -18.25 -8.86
N TYR A 12 -10.03 -17.59 -8.17
CA TYR A 12 -10.65 -18.15 -6.96
C TYR A 12 -11.37 -19.49 -7.23
N ARG A 13 -12.16 -19.55 -8.31
CA ARG A 13 -12.94 -20.75 -8.70
C ARG A 13 -12.11 -21.84 -9.37
N SER A 14 -10.88 -21.54 -9.79
CA SER A 14 -10.00 -22.53 -10.43
C SER A 14 -9.62 -23.68 -9.49
N LYS A 15 -9.21 -24.81 -10.08
CA LYS A 15 -8.69 -25.99 -9.37
C LYS A 15 -7.21 -25.85 -8.93
N LEU A 16 -6.63 -24.67 -9.07
CA LEU A 16 -5.24 -24.39 -8.67
C LEU A 16 -5.03 -24.55 -7.16
N THR A 17 -3.81 -24.91 -6.78
CA THR A 17 -3.41 -24.98 -5.37
C THR A 17 -3.32 -23.57 -4.77
N PRO A 18 -3.49 -23.39 -3.44
CA PRO A 18 -3.41 -22.06 -2.83
C PRO A 18 -2.15 -21.25 -3.18
N PRO A 19 -0.93 -21.83 -3.18
CA PRO A 19 0.27 -21.12 -3.65
C PRO A 19 0.18 -20.70 -5.12
N GLN A 20 -0.35 -21.56 -6.00
CA GLN A 20 -0.55 -21.24 -7.42
C GLN A 20 -1.58 -20.12 -7.61
N LYS A 21 -2.70 -20.14 -6.87
CA LYS A 21 -3.69 -19.05 -6.89
C LYS A 21 -3.07 -17.72 -6.46
N LEU A 22 -2.25 -17.74 -5.41
CA LEU A 22 -1.54 -16.58 -4.92
C LEU A 22 -0.58 -16.03 -5.99
N ASP A 23 0.16 -16.90 -6.67
CA ASP A 23 1.06 -16.51 -7.75
C ASP A 23 0.30 -15.91 -8.93
N CYS A 24 -0.82 -16.52 -9.35
CA CYS A 24 -1.66 -15.96 -10.41
C CYS A 24 -2.16 -14.54 -10.09
N VAL A 25 -2.59 -14.29 -8.86
CA VAL A 25 -3.02 -12.95 -8.43
C VAL A 25 -1.87 -11.96 -8.53
N ARG A 26 -0.68 -12.34 -8.04
CA ARG A 26 0.51 -11.49 -8.01
C ARG A 26 1.08 -11.21 -9.40
N THR A 27 1.04 -12.18 -10.30
CA THR A 27 1.74 -12.15 -11.60
C THR A 27 0.83 -11.67 -12.73
N PHE A 28 -0.47 -11.96 -12.69
CA PHE A 28 -1.40 -11.61 -13.78
C PHE A 28 -2.44 -10.57 -13.39
N VAL A 29 -3.12 -10.74 -12.25
CA VAL A 29 -4.28 -9.89 -11.90
C VAL A 29 -3.83 -8.49 -11.46
N LEU A 30 -2.89 -8.40 -10.52
CA LEU A 30 -2.45 -7.12 -9.97
C LEU A 30 -1.55 -6.30 -10.91
N PRO A 31 -0.62 -6.88 -11.69
CA PRO A 31 0.24 -6.12 -12.58
C PRO A 31 -0.53 -5.40 -13.69
N LYS A 32 -1.64 -5.97 -14.20
CA LYS A 32 -2.52 -5.28 -15.17
C LYS A 32 -3.02 -3.93 -14.66
N MET A 33 -3.27 -3.83 -13.37
CA MET A 33 -3.70 -2.59 -12.75
C MET A 33 -2.56 -1.56 -12.61
N SER A 34 -1.30 -2.00 -12.59
CA SER A 34 -0.15 -1.12 -12.44
C SER A 34 0.01 -0.15 -13.61
N TYR A 35 -0.28 -0.59 -14.84
CA TYR A 35 -0.32 0.29 -16.01
C TYR A 35 -1.41 1.36 -15.88
N MET A 36 -2.61 0.96 -15.44
CA MET A 36 -3.70 1.91 -15.18
C MET A 36 -3.33 2.91 -14.09
N TYR A 37 -2.65 2.48 -13.03
CA TYR A 37 -2.25 3.36 -11.92
C TYR A 37 -1.23 4.42 -12.33
N ALA A 38 -0.38 4.13 -13.30
CA ALA A 38 0.61 5.07 -13.80
C ALA A 38 0.00 6.13 -14.75
N ASN A 39 -1.05 5.76 -15.50
CA ASN A 39 -1.56 6.55 -16.62
C ASN A 39 -2.98 7.10 -16.43
N SER A 40 -3.70 6.68 -15.38
CA SER A 40 -5.08 7.11 -15.12
C SER A 40 -5.27 7.51 -13.67
N VAL A 41 -6.32 8.28 -13.39
CA VAL A 41 -6.74 8.65 -12.03
C VAL A 41 -8.02 7.90 -11.67
N PRO A 42 -7.94 6.62 -11.22
CA PRO A 42 -9.12 5.88 -10.83
C PRO A 42 -9.77 6.49 -9.58
N LYS A 43 -11.10 6.46 -9.51
CA LYS A 43 -11.86 6.93 -8.33
C LYS A 43 -11.40 6.16 -7.08
N LEU A 44 -11.15 6.89 -5.98
CA LEU A 44 -10.67 6.26 -4.73
C LEU A 44 -11.68 5.26 -4.16
N THR A 45 -12.96 5.51 -4.36
CA THR A 45 -14.06 4.62 -3.95
C THR A 45 -13.96 3.27 -4.64
N GLU A 46 -13.73 3.27 -5.96
CA GLU A 46 -13.56 2.05 -6.75
C GLU A 46 -12.25 1.31 -6.39
N LEU A 47 -11.16 2.04 -6.16
CA LEU A 47 -9.90 1.45 -5.66
C LEU A 47 -10.08 0.79 -4.29
N LYS A 48 -10.83 1.42 -3.38
CA LYS A 48 -11.13 0.86 -2.06
C LYS A 48 -11.97 -0.40 -2.18
N ALA A 49 -12.99 -0.40 -3.03
CA ALA A 49 -13.81 -1.57 -3.30
C ALA A 49 -12.96 -2.73 -3.86
N PHE A 50 -12.14 -2.46 -4.88
CA PHE A 50 -11.25 -3.46 -5.48
C PHE A 50 -10.21 -4.01 -4.49
N ALA A 51 -9.62 -3.15 -3.65
CA ALA A 51 -8.70 -3.58 -2.60
C ALA A 51 -9.39 -4.52 -1.60
N ASN A 52 -10.59 -4.18 -1.13
CA ASN A 52 -11.36 -5.03 -0.21
C ASN A 52 -11.71 -6.38 -0.83
N MET A 53 -12.14 -6.39 -2.10
CA MET A 53 -12.42 -7.62 -2.84
C MET A 53 -11.17 -8.49 -2.98
N THR A 54 -10.03 -7.90 -3.32
CA THR A 54 -8.73 -8.60 -3.44
C THR A 54 -8.32 -9.24 -2.12
N MET A 55 -8.33 -8.47 -1.02
CA MET A 55 -7.97 -8.99 0.30
C MET A 55 -8.91 -10.11 0.75
N ARG A 56 -10.22 -9.97 0.49
CA ARG A 56 -11.21 -11.00 0.79
C ARG A 56 -10.98 -12.26 -0.03
N ALA A 57 -10.76 -12.14 -1.33
CA ALA A 57 -10.51 -13.27 -2.22
C ALA A 57 -9.28 -14.07 -1.79
N VAL A 58 -8.16 -13.39 -1.51
CA VAL A 58 -6.93 -14.05 -1.06
C VAL A 58 -7.12 -14.80 0.26
N LYS A 59 -7.85 -14.21 1.22
CA LYS A 59 -8.22 -14.89 2.48
C LYS A 59 -9.03 -16.16 2.20
N MET A 60 -10.04 -16.09 1.33
CA MET A 60 -10.87 -17.24 0.99
C MET A 60 -10.07 -18.34 0.26
N MET A 61 -9.16 -17.98 -0.66
CA MET A 61 -8.28 -18.93 -1.36
C MET A 61 -7.40 -19.75 -0.40
N HIS A 62 -7.04 -19.18 0.75
CA HIS A 62 -6.17 -19.80 1.76
C HIS A 62 -6.94 -20.30 3.00
N GLY A 63 -8.27 -20.32 2.94
CA GLY A 63 -9.11 -20.74 4.06
C GLY A 63 -9.00 -19.85 5.31
N ILE A 64 -8.50 -18.62 5.19
CA ILE A 64 -8.36 -17.68 6.30
C ILE A 64 -9.72 -17.04 6.57
N PRO A 65 -10.20 -16.99 7.83
CA PRO A 65 -11.45 -16.32 8.18
C PRO A 65 -11.45 -14.87 7.70
N VAL A 66 -12.48 -14.44 6.94
CA VAL A 66 -12.53 -13.07 6.40
C VAL A 66 -12.63 -12.04 7.53
N LYS A 67 -13.47 -12.35 8.54
CA LYS A 67 -13.62 -11.57 9.78
C LYS A 67 -12.58 -12.02 10.82
N GLY A 68 -12.09 -11.09 11.63
CA GLY A 68 -11.15 -11.37 12.73
C GLY A 68 -9.70 -11.63 12.33
N SER A 69 -9.41 -11.88 11.04
CA SER A 69 -8.03 -11.95 10.55
C SER A 69 -7.51 -10.57 10.12
N PRO A 70 -6.28 -10.21 10.51
CA PRO A 70 -5.67 -8.94 10.10
C PRO A 70 -5.41 -8.90 8.60
N VAL A 71 -5.59 -7.73 7.99
CA VAL A 71 -5.29 -7.51 6.56
C VAL A 71 -3.78 -7.40 6.33
N GLU A 72 -3.04 -7.01 7.35
CA GLU A 72 -1.59 -6.92 7.38
C GLU A 72 -0.96 -8.27 7.05
N TYR A 73 -1.52 -9.38 7.56
CA TYR A 73 -1.03 -10.72 7.26
C TYR A 73 -1.05 -11.05 5.75
N VAL A 74 -2.07 -10.58 5.03
CA VAL A 74 -2.17 -10.76 3.58
C VAL A 74 -1.16 -9.87 2.85
N GLN A 75 -0.97 -8.65 3.33
CA GLN A 75 -0.14 -7.62 2.68
C GLN A 75 1.36 -7.75 2.93
N LEU A 76 1.73 -8.23 4.12
CA LEU A 76 3.14 -8.38 4.50
C LEU A 76 3.86 -9.32 3.53
N PRO A 77 5.11 -9.00 3.13
CA PRO A 77 5.90 -9.89 2.30
C PRO A 77 6.04 -11.28 2.92
N VAL A 78 6.17 -12.30 2.07
CA VAL A 78 6.39 -13.69 2.51
C VAL A 78 7.61 -13.83 3.42
N GLY A 79 8.69 -13.09 3.13
CA GLY A 79 9.90 -13.08 3.99
C GLY A 79 9.67 -12.47 5.39
N LYS A 80 8.54 -11.78 5.61
CA LYS A 80 8.14 -11.20 6.89
C LYS A 80 6.92 -11.93 7.52
N GLY A 81 6.62 -13.15 7.06
CA GLY A 81 5.56 -13.99 7.63
C GLY A 81 4.17 -13.82 7.01
N GLY A 82 4.00 -12.95 6.01
CA GLY A 82 2.71 -12.73 5.34
C GLY A 82 2.54 -13.50 4.03
N LEU A 83 1.51 -13.12 3.26
CA LEU A 83 1.21 -13.71 1.93
C LEU A 83 1.82 -12.91 0.76
N GLY A 84 2.27 -11.68 0.97
CA GLY A 84 2.95 -10.87 -0.03
C GLY A 84 2.05 -10.28 -1.11
N ILE A 85 0.76 -10.08 -0.82
CA ILE A 85 -0.18 -9.43 -1.75
C ILE A 85 -0.30 -7.95 -1.44
N ALA A 86 0.37 -7.12 -2.24
CA ALA A 86 0.29 -5.68 -2.10
C ALA A 86 -1.15 -5.16 -2.25
N CYS A 87 -1.54 -4.23 -1.38
CA CYS A 87 -2.85 -3.60 -1.47
C CYS A 87 -2.96 -2.78 -2.77
N PRO A 88 -3.97 -3.04 -3.62
CA PRO A 88 -4.13 -2.31 -4.89
C PRO A 88 -4.28 -0.80 -4.69
N LYS A 89 -5.04 -0.38 -3.67
CA LYS A 89 -5.21 1.04 -3.32
C LYS A 89 -3.87 1.69 -2.96
N ILE A 90 -3.12 1.11 -2.03
CA ILE A 90 -1.84 1.67 -1.59
C ILE A 90 -0.84 1.70 -2.75
N THR A 91 -0.81 0.64 -3.55
CA THR A 91 0.07 0.55 -4.74
C THR A 91 -0.27 1.65 -5.75
N ALA A 92 -1.56 1.91 -5.99
CA ALA A 92 -1.98 2.99 -6.88
C ALA A 92 -1.57 4.37 -6.36
N LEU A 93 -1.76 4.64 -5.07
CA LEU A 93 -1.38 5.91 -4.45
C LEU A 93 0.13 6.16 -4.54
N ILE A 94 0.96 5.16 -4.19
CA ILE A 94 2.42 5.26 -4.31
C ILE A 94 2.83 5.45 -5.77
N THR A 95 2.25 4.69 -6.70
CA THR A 95 2.60 4.78 -8.13
C THR A 95 2.28 6.16 -8.69
N TYR A 96 1.14 6.73 -8.32
CA TYR A 96 0.75 8.07 -8.72
C TYR A 96 1.71 9.13 -8.16
N LEU A 97 2.04 9.06 -6.86
CA LEU A 97 2.99 9.97 -6.24
C LEU A 97 4.36 9.91 -6.93
N VAL A 98 4.88 8.71 -7.18
CA VAL A 98 6.15 8.52 -7.88
C VAL A 98 6.11 9.09 -9.30
N SER A 99 5.01 8.89 -10.02
CA SER A 99 4.83 9.43 -11.38
C SER A 99 4.87 10.95 -11.39
N MET A 100 4.21 11.60 -10.42
CA MET A 100 4.23 13.06 -10.29
C MET A 100 5.59 13.60 -9.86
N MET A 101 6.24 12.97 -8.88
CA MET A 101 7.60 13.38 -8.48
C MET A 101 8.61 13.21 -9.61
N LYS A 102 8.47 12.20 -10.48
CA LYS A 102 9.31 12.07 -11.68
C LYS A 102 9.19 13.24 -12.65
N LYS A 103 8.02 13.89 -12.72
CA LYS A 103 7.78 15.06 -13.56
C LYS A 103 8.35 16.32 -12.92
N LEU A 104 8.14 16.49 -11.61
CA LEU A 104 8.70 17.60 -10.82
C LEU A 104 10.23 17.52 -10.67
N TRP A 105 10.81 16.31 -10.72
CA TRP A 105 12.25 16.06 -10.69
C TRP A 105 12.80 15.67 -12.06
N SER A 106 12.13 16.09 -13.13
CA SER A 106 12.58 15.75 -14.47
C SER A 106 13.95 16.37 -14.75
N LYS A 107 14.83 15.62 -15.40
CA LYS A 107 16.09 16.18 -15.94
C LYS A 107 15.85 17.09 -17.13
N ASP A 108 14.71 16.91 -17.79
CA ASP A 108 14.27 17.79 -18.86
C ASP A 108 13.68 19.07 -18.24
N LYS A 109 14.39 20.19 -18.46
CA LYS A 109 14.03 21.51 -17.95
C LYS A 109 12.66 21.98 -18.44
N TYR A 110 12.22 21.57 -19.63
CA TYR A 110 10.89 21.95 -20.13
C TYR A 110 9.79 21.30 -19.30
N ILE A 111 9.90 19.99 -19.05
CA ILE A 111 8.92 19.24 -18.25
C ILE A 111 8.93 19.73 -16.81
N GLU A 112 10.12 19.89 -16.22
CA GLU A 112 10.26 20.37 -14.85
C GLU A 112 9.61 21.74 -14.68
N LYS A 113 9.99 22.72 -15.52
CA LYS A 113 9.41 24.07 -15.51
C LYS A 113 7.90 24.06 -15.71
N LEU A 114 7.39 23.28 -16.68
CA LEU A 114 5.95 23.18 -16.94
C LEU A 114 5.16 22.69 -15.72
N PHE A 115 5.65 21.65 -15.04
CA PHE A 115 4.96 21.12 -13.85
C PHE A 115 5.15 22.00 -12.61
N SER A 116 6.31 22.64 -12.46
CA SER A 116 6.59 23.58 -11.38
C SER A 116 5.73 24.85 -11.48
N GLU A 117 5.64 25.45 -12.67
CA GLU A 117 4.78 26.62 -12.92
C GLU A 117 3.29 26.27 -12.77
N TYR A 118 2.89 25.09 -13.25
CA TYR A 118 1.52 24.62 -13.08
C TYR A 118 1.18 24.40 -11.60
N LEU A 119 2.10 23.83 -10.82
CA LEU A 119 1.92 23.67 -9.37
C LEU A 119 1.77 25.01 -8.67
N LYS A 120 2.62 25.99 -9.03
CA LYS A 120 2.56 27.35 -8.47
C LYS A 120 1.19 27.97 -8.68
N LYS A 121 0.69 27.99 -9.92
CA LYS A 121 -0.64 28.54 -10.26
C LYS A 121 -1.77 27.84 -9.50
N VAL A 122 -1.70 26.52 -9.35
CA VAL A 122 -2.72 25.76 -8.61
C VAL A 122 -2.66 26.08 -7.11
N ALA A 123 -1.45 26.17 -6.54
CA ALA A 123 -1.27 26.52 -5.14
C ALA A 123 -1.80 27.93 -4.85
N GLU A 124 -1.46 28.92 -5.67
CA GLU A 124 -1.95 30.30 -5.55
C GLU A 124 -3.48 30.36 -5.61
N ALA A 125 -4.08 29.75 -6.63
CA ALA A 125 -5.53 29.76 -6.81
C ALA A 125 -6.30 29.04 -5.69
N GLU A 126 -5.82 27.89 -5.23
CA GLU A 126 -6.53 27.09 -4.22
C GLU A 126 -6.25 27.55 -2.77
N THR A 127 -5.12 28.22 -2.50
CA THR A 127 -4.74 28.72 -1.16
C THR A 127 -5.05 30.20 -0.95
N GLY A 128 -5.17 30.98 -2.03
CA GLY A 128 -5.33 32.44 -1.97
C GLY A 128 -4.05 33.21 -1.65
N ILE A 129 -2.89 32.57 -1.69
CA ILE A 129 -1.58 33.20 -1.48
C ILE A 129 -1.11 33.80 -2.81
N GLU A 130 -0.73 35.07 -2.82
CA GLU A 130 -0.07 35.71 -3.96
C GLU A 130 1.43 35.39 -3.96
N ASP A 131 1.98 35.04 -5.12
CA ASP A 131 3.39 34.66 -5.33
C ASP A 131 3.88 33.50 -4.44
N ALA A 132 3.23 32.33 -4.58
CA ALA A 132 3.49 31.18 -3.72
C ALA A 132 4.95 30.71 -3.76
N THR A 133 5.55 30.55 -2.58
CA THR A 133 6.93 30.06 -2.40
C THR A 133 7.03 28.54 -2.59
N LEU A 134 8.26 28.00 -2.62
CA LEU A 134 8.46 26.55 -2.72
C LEU A 134 7.95 25.82 -1.48
N GLU A 135 8.04 26.48 -0.33
CA GLU A 135 7.50 26.05 0.95
C GLU A 135 5.96 26.01 0.92
N ASP A 136 5.31 27.03 0.38
CA ASP A 136 3.84 27.05 0.23
C ASP A 136 3.37 25.93 -0.70
N MET A 137 4.10 25.67 -1.79
CA MET A 137 3.83 24.53 -2.67
C MET A 137 3.96 23.19 -1.94
N ALA A 138 4.97 23.03 -1.08
CA ALA A 138 5.19 21.83 -0.28
C ALA A 138 4.08 21.62 0.76
N GLU A 139 3.66 22.68 1.46
CA GLU A 139 2.55 22.66 2.42
C GLU A 139 1.20 22.36 1.75
N TYR A 140 0.96 22.96 0.59
CA TYR A 140 -0.20 22.69 -0.25
C TYR A 140 -0.31 21.20 -0.60
N LEU A 141 0.78 20.61 -1.11
CA LEU A 141 0.84 19.19 -1.48
C LEU A 141 0.72 18.25 -0.28
N SER A 142 1.23 18.67 0.89
CA SER A 142 1.16 17.95 2.15
C SER A 142 -0.24 17.94 2.78
N ASN A 143 -1.17 18.72 2.23
CA ASN A 143 -2.54 18.86 2.74
C ASN A 143 -2.57 19.41 4.18
N GLU A 144 -1.69 20.35 4.50
CA GLU A 144 -1.61 20.98 5.83
C GLU A 144 -2.53 22.19 5.95
N LYS A 145 -2.71 22.93 4.87
CA LYS A 145 -3.61 24.07 4.80
C LYS A 145 -4.97 23.69 4.20
N PRO A 146 -6.09 24.22 4.73
CA PRO A 146 -7.39 24.15 4.07
C PRO A 146 -7.31 24.89 2.74
N VAL A 147 -8.05 24.42 1.73
CA VAL A 147 -8.06 25.03 0.39
C VAL A 147 -9.44 25.03 -0.22
N ASP A 148 -9.69 25.99 -1.09
CA ASP A 148 -10.85 25.97 -1.96
C ASP A 148 -10.58 25.18 -3.23
N LYS A 149 -10.96 23.91 -3.22
CA LYS A 149 -10.83 23.00 -4.38
C LYS A 149 -11.65 23.44 -5.60
N LYS A 150 -12.65 24.30 -5.42
CA LYS A 150 -13.49 24.77 -6.53
C LYS A 150 -12.82 25.89 -7.32
N ALA A 151 -11.84 26.58 -6.73
CA ALA A 151 -11.15 27.71 -7.36
C ALA A 151 -10.42 27.31 -8.65
N PHE A 152 -9.79 26.13 -8.66
CA PHE A 152 -9.07 25.61 -9.84
C PHE A 152 -9.71 24.36 -10.46
N GLY A 153 -10.52 23.63 -9.69
CA GLY A 153 -11.10 22.36 -10.11
C GLY A 153 -10.15 21.16 -9.93
N TYR A 154 -10.64 19.96 -10.23
CA TYR A 154 -9.91 18.72 -9.96
C TYR A 154 -8.67 18.57 -10.86
N ASN A 155 -7.49 18.56 -10.26
CA ASN A 155 -6.22 18.50 -10.98
C ASN A 155 -5.26 17.43 -10.41
N SER A 156 -4.08 17.32 -11.04
CA SER A 156 -3.08 16.31 -10.66
C SER A 156 -2.52 16.52 -9.24
N PHE A 157 -2.47 17.76 -8.76
CA PHE A 157 -1.96 18.08 -7.44
C PHE A 157 -3.03 17.95 -6.35
N THR A 158 -4.30 18.20 -6.66
CA THR A 158 -5.43 17.78 -5.81
C THR A 158 -5.34 16.28 -5.49
N ARG A 159 -4.95 15.47 -6.48
CA ARG A 159 -4.75 14.03 -6.29
C ARG A 159 -3.55 13.71 -5.40
N ILE A 160 -2.45 14.46 -5.46
CA ILE A 160 -1.32 14.28 -4.52
C ILE A 160 -1.77 14.51 -3.08
N ARG A 161 -2.59 15.52 -2.82
CA ARG A 161 -3.17 15.75 -1.49
C ARG A 161 -4.01 14.57 -1.01
N GLU A 162 -4.83 14.01 -1.90
CA GLU A 162 -5.58 12.79 -1.61
C GLU A 162 -4.67 11.59 -1.32
N VAL A 163 -3.51 11.51 -1.98
CA VAL A 163 -2.49 10.48 -1.73
C VAL A 163 -1.89 10.65 -0.33
N CYS A 164 -1.45 11.86 0.04
CA CYS A 164 -0.91 12.15 1.37
C CYS A 164 -1.93 11.78 2.47
N ARG A 165 -3.19 12.22 2.31
CA ARG A 165 -4.30 11.85 3.21
C ARG A 165 -4.58 10.34 3.19
N GLY A 166 -4.48 9.71 2.03
CA GLY A 166 -4.71 8.28 1.82
C GLY A 166 -3.67 7.38 2.47
N LEU A 167 -2.43 7.86 2.56
CA LEU A 167 -1.27 7.14 3.07
C LEU A 167 -0.97 7.42 4.56
N CYS A 168 -1.42 8.54 5.12
CA CYS A 168 -1.20 8.93 6.52
C CYS A 168 -2.48 9.36 7.28
N GLY A 169 -3.37 10.15 6.65
CA GLY A 169 -4.45 10.84 7.39
C GLY A 169 -5.69 10.01 7.78
N ASN A 170 -5.95 8.86 7.15
CA ASN A 170 -7.09 8.00 7.50
C ASN A 170 -6.75 6.94 8.57
N LYS A 171 -7.76 6.44 9.29
CA LYS A 171 -7.61 5.32 10.26
C LYS A 171 -6.97 4.07 9.67
N ASP A 172 -7.21 3.78 8.38
CA ASP A 172 -6.65 2.62 7.67
C ASP A 172 -5.30 2.92 6.98
N SER A 173 -4.76 4.13 7.15
CA SER A 173 -3.53 4.58 6.47
C SER A 173 -2.34 3.78 6.96
N PRO A 174 -1.42 3.34 6.08
CA PRO A 174 -0.27 2.57 6.52
C PRO A 174 0.76 3.41 7.29
N LEU A 175 1.08 4.63 6.84
CA LEU A 175 2.19 5.41 7.38
C LEU A 175 1.75 6.32 8.53
N PHE A 176 2.66 6.59 9.45
CA PHE A 176 2.45 7.60 10.49
C PHE A 176 2.54 9.02 9.92
N LYS A 177 3.51 9.31 9.05
CA LYS A 177 3.71 10.63 8.44
C LYS A 177 4.16 10.49 6.99
N ILE A 178 3.56 11.27 6.10
CA ILE A 178 4.08 11.53 4.76
C ILE A 178 3.80 12.98 4.41
N LYS A 179 4.84 13.71 4.01
CA LYS A 179 4.77 15.13 3.66
C LYS A 179 5.70 15.43 2.51
N ILE A 180 5.35 16.42 1.71
CA ILE A 180 6.28 17.08 0.80
C ILE A 180 6.97 18.20 1.59
N VAL A 181 8.28 18.26 1.53
CA VAL A 181 9.11 19.26 2.21
C VAL A 181 10.08 19.87 1.23
N VAL A 182 10.64 21.03 1.56
CA VAL A 182 11.73 21.62 0.78
C VAL A 182 13.06 21.10 1.32
N LYS A 183 13.92 20.60 0.44
CA LYS A 183 15.30 20.25 0.76
C LYS A 183 16.21 20.61 -0.40
N ASP A 184 17.30 21.31 -0.10
CA ASP A 184 18.29 21.75 -1.08
C ASP A 184 17.67 22.56 -2.24
N GLY A 185 16.68 23.41 -1.92
CA GLY A 185 15.96 24.24 -2.89
C GLY A 185 14.99 23.48 -3.81
N LYS A 186 14.71 22.21 -3.53
CA LYS A 186 13.78 21.37 -4.30
C LYS A 186 12.75 20.68 -3.43
N LEU A 187 11.63 20.29 -4.03
CA LEU A 187 10.63 19.46 -3.36
C LEU A 187 11.23 18.08 -3.04
N ALA A 188 10.97 17.57 -1.85
CA ALA A 188 11.41 16.29 -1.33
C ALA A 188 10.24 15.57 -0.64
N ILE A 189 10.29 14.24 -0.54
CA ILE A 189 9.27 13.48 0.21
C ILE A 189 9.86 13.11 1.57
N LEU A 190 9.25 13.61 2.64
CA LEU A 190 9.48 13.16 4.01
C LEU A 190 8.50 12.04 4.35
N THR A 191 9.00 10.91 4.82
CA THR A 191 8.20 9.77 5.29
C THR A 191 8.64 9.34 6.68
N GLN A 192 7.67 8.95 7.50
CA GLN A 192 7.88 8.30 8.78
C GLN A 192 6.91 7.12 8.87
N ALA A 193 7.45 5.90 8.96
CA ALA A 193 6.63 4.70 9.02
C ALA A 193 5.82 4.59 10.32
N ILE A 194 6.44 4.92 11.46
CA ILE A 194 5.88 4.75 12.82
C ILE A 194 6.17 6.01 13.65
N LYS A 195 5.38 6.27 14.70
CA LYS A 195 5.45 7.50 15.52
C LYS A 195 6.85 7.77 16.07
N ASP A 196 7.50 6.75 16.61
CA ASP A 196 8.84 6.83 17.20
C ASP A 196 9.94 6.38 16.23
N GLY A 197 9.62 6.37 14.93
CA GLY A 197 10.50 5.89 13.87
C GLY A 197 11.37 7.00 13.30
N LYS A 198 12.44 6.61 12.60
CA LYS A 198 13.31 7.56 11.87
C LYS A 198 12.54 8.21 10.72
N GLU A 199 12.60 9.53 10.66
CA GLU A 199 12.17 10.27 9.47
C GLU A 199 13.17 10.04 8.33
N LYS A 200 12.64 9.79 7.13
CA LYS A 200 13.44 9.60 5.93
C LYS A 200 13.02 10.61 4.89
N ILE A 201 14.00 11.28 4.29
CA ILE A 201 13.77 12.26 3.23
C ILE A 201 14.29 11.66 1.92
N PHE A 202 13.42 11.61 0.92
CA PHE A 202 13.72 11.17 -0.43
C PHE A 202 13.77 12.37 -1.37
N THR A 203 14.90 12.51 -2.05
CA THR A 203 15.18 13.56 -3.04
C THR A 203 15.25 12.96 -4.46
N GLU A 204 15.50 13.82 -5.44
CA GLU A 204 15.61 13.45 -6.86
C GLU A 204 16.66 12.35 -7.15
N GLU A 205 17.72 12.25 -6.35
CA GLU A 205 18.74 11.20 -6.50
C GLU A 205 18.17 9.79 -6.41
N ARG A 206 17.07 9.63 -5.67
CA ARG A 206 16.40 8.36 -5.43
C ARG A 206 15.25 8.09 -6.40
N VAL A 207 15.02 8.94 -7.41
CA VAL A 207 13.93 8.81 -8.40
C VAL A 207 13.76 7.39 -8.94
N LYS A 208 14.88 6.73 -9.32
CA LYS A 208 14.84 5.38 -9.91
C LYS A 208 14.26 4.33 -8.97
N ASN A 209 14.56 4.44 -7.68
CA ASN A 209 14.19 3.44 -6.66
C ASN A 209 13.09 3.94 -5.71
N LEU A 210 12.55 5.14 -5.94
CA LEU A 210 11.58 5.79 -5.06
C LEU A 210 10.37 4.91 -4.75
N GLN A 211 9.81 4.25 -5.77
CA GLN A 211 8.67 3.36 -5.58
C GLN A 211 8.98 2.18 -4.66
N ALA A 212 10.19 1.61 -4.74
CA ALA A 212 10.62 0.51 -3.88
C ALA A 212 10.84 1.00 -2.44
N LEU A 213 11.44 2.18 -2.27
CA LEU A 213 11.67 2.80 -0.97
C LEU A 213 10.35 3.12 -0.24
N LEU A 214 9.39 3.74 -0.93
CA LEU A 214 8.06 4.03 -0.36
C LEU A 214 7.29 2.74 -0.01
N LYS A 215 7.39 1.70 -0.83
CA LYS A 215 6.83 0.38 -0.50
C LYS A 215 7.50 -0.25 0.72
N ALA A 216 8.79 -0.04 0.93
CA ALA A 216 9.51 -0.52 2.10
C ALA A 216 9.07 0.21 3.38
N GLU A 217 8.82 1.52 3.32
CA GLU A 217 8.26 2.28 4.45
C GLU A 217 6.85 1.79 4.82
N VAL A 218 5.99 1.59 3.82
CA VAL A 218 4.66 1.01 4.04
C VAL A 218 4.77 -0.38 4.66
N THR A 219 5.69 -1.21 4.18
CA THR A 219 5.92 -2.55 4.74
C THR A 219 6.35 -2.48 6.20
N THR A 220 7.22 -1.53 6.53
CA THR A 220 7.70 -1.30 7.91
C THR A 220 6.54 -0.90 8.81
N ALA A 221 5.68 0.00 8.35
CA ALA A 221 4.53 0.46 9.11
C ALA A 221 3.47 -0.64 9.30
N LEU A 222 3.18 -1.42 8.25
CA LEU A 222 2.29 -2.58 8.33
C LEU A 222 2.82 -3.66 9.28
N LEU A 223 4.14 -3.89 9.28
CA LEU A 223 4.78 -4.85 10.17
C LEU A 223 4.67 -4.41 11.62
N HIS A 224 4.93 -3.12 11.90
CA HIS A 224 4.75 -2.55 13.22
C HIS A 224 3.30 -2.66 13.69
N ARG A 225 2.33 -2.25 12.87
CA ARG A 225 0.89 -2.39 13.18
C ARG A 225 0.52 -3.83 13.51
N PHE A 226 0.97 -4.79 12.70
CA PHE A 226 0.67 -6.19 12.92
C PHE A 226 1.26 -6.70 14.25
N ASN A 227 2.51 -6.34 14.54
CA ASN A 227 3.20 -6.83 15.73
C ASN A 227 2.74 -6.14 17.03
N VAL A 228 2.38 -4.86 16.98
CA VAL A 228 2.07 -4.04 18.17
C VAL A 228 0.57 -3.90 18.40
N GLU A 229 -0.22 -3.61 17.37
CA GLU A 229 -1.67 -3.38 17.54
C GLU A 229 -2.50 -4.67 17.46
N LYS A 230 -1.90 -5.79 17.01
CA LYS A 230 -2.56 -7.10 16.87
C LYS A 230 -1.75 -8.22 17.54
N PRO A 231 -1.34 -8.07 18.83
CA PRO A 231 -0.36 -8.95 19.46
C PRO A 231 -0.79 -10.42 19.47
N VAL A 232 -2.06 -10.69 19.81
CA VAL A 232 -2.63 -12.07 19.83
C VAL A 232 -2.58 -12.73 18.45
N LYS A 233 -2.74 -11.94 17.37
CA LYS A 233 -2.76 -12.46 16.00
C LYS A 233 -1.38 -12.53 15.37
N SER A 234 -0.39 -11.84 15.93
CA SER A 234 0.97 -11.78 15.41
C SER A 234 1.98 -12.60 16.19
N GLU A 235 1.67 -13.08 17.39
CA GLU A 235 2.57 -13.86 18.25
C GLU A 235 3.31 -14.99 17.51
N VAL A 236 2.56 -15.93 16.91
CA VAL A 236 3.15 -17.04 16.14
C VAL A 236 3.91 -16.51 14.91
N CYS A 237 3.38 -15.47 14.26
CA CYS A 237 4.04 -14.85 13.12
C CYS A 237 5.36 -14.16 13.50
N ARG A 238 5.51 -13.61 14.72
CA ARG A 238 6.75 -13.00 15.21
C ARG A 238 7.85 -14.04 15.40
N VAL A 239 7.50 -15.24 15.89
CA VAL A 239 8.44 -16.37 15.94
C VAL A 239 8.86 -16.78 14.53
N ILE A 240 7.88 -16.90 13.62
CA ILE A 240 8.15 -17.25 12.22
C ILE A 240 8.99 -16.18 11.49
N GLN A 241 8.88 -14.91 11.86
CA GLN A 241 9.70 -13.83 11.30
C GLN A 241 11.20 -14.00 11.61
N GLN A 242 11.55 -14.69 12.70
CA GLN A 242 12.95 -15.05 13.01
C GLN A 242 13.47 -16.18 12.10
N TYR A 243 12.57 -16.95 11.50
CA TYR A 243 12.89 -18.10 10.64
C TYR A 243 12.18 -17.99 9.28
N PRO A 244 12.62 -17.09 8.37
CA PRO A 244 11.96 -16.84 7.09
C PRO A 244 11.75 -18.09 6.22
N GLN A 245 12.59 -19.12 6.38
CA GLN A 245 12.47 -20.42 5.71
C GLN A 245 11.12 -21.11 5.97
N CYS A 246 10.50 -20.87 7.13
CA CYS A 246 9.21 -21.42 7.49
C CYS A 246 8.05 -20.85 6.63
N ASN A 247 8.30 -19.82 5.83
CA ASN A 247 7.31 -19.24 4.91
C ASN A 247 7.46 -19.70 3.46
N LYS A 248 8.44 -20.56 3.14
CA LYS A 248 8.70 -21.00 1.76
C LYS A 248 7.48 -21.68 1.11
N PHE A 249 6.65 -22.40 1.88
CA PHE A 249 5.45 -23.07 1.37
C PHE A 249 4.37 -22.11 0.82
N VAL A 250 4.42 -20.83 1.20
CA VAL A 250 3.50 -19.81 0.67
C VAL A 250 3.80 -19.53 -0.81
N LYS A 251 5.07 -19.71 -1.22
CA LYS A 251 5.51 -19.51 -2.62
C LYS A 251 5.66 -20.81 -3.39
N LEU A 252 6.10 -21.87 -2.71
CA LEU A 252 6.49 -23.13 -3.34
C LEU A 252 5.48 -24.21 -2.99
N ASP A 253 4.95 -24.84 -4.03
CA ASP A 253 4.12 -26.03 -3.88
C ASP A 253 4.95 -27.20 -3.32
N GLY A 254 4.28 -28.18 -2.72
CA GLY A 254 4.90 -29.42 -2.22
C GLY A 254 5.77 -29.28 -0.95
N LYS A 255 5.82 -28.10 -0.32
CA LYS A 255 6.50 -27.92 0.99
C LYS A 255 5.65 -28.26 2.20
N VAL A 256 4.33 -28.32 2.02
CA VAL A 256 3.33 -28.64 3.05
C VAL A 256 2.21 -29.41 2.37
N SER A 257 1.64 -30.42 3.03
CA SER A 257 0.51 -31.19 2.49
C SER A 257 -0.71 -30.28 2.25
N TYR A 258 -1.55 -30.62 1.26
CA TYR A 258 -2.76 -29.85 0.98
C TYR A 258 -3.71 -29.78 2.18
N ALA A 259 -3.79 -30.84 2.97
CA ALA A 259 -4.56 -30.86 4.21
C ALA A 259 -4.03 -29.81 5.21
N ALA A 260 -2.71 -29.69 5.35
CA ALA A 260 -2.08 -28.73 6.26
C ALA A 260 -2.27 -27.27 5.82
N GLN A 261 -2.36 -26.99 4.52
CA GLN A 261 -2.65 -25.64 4.02
C GLN A 261 -4.02 -25.11 4.51
N ARG A 262 -4.98 -25.99 4.83
CA ARG A 262 -6.32 -25.59 5.31
C ARG A 262 -6.33 -24.96 6.70
N PHE A 263 -5.31 -25.26 7.51
CA PHE A 263 -5.25 -24.83 8.91
C PHE A 263 -3.98 -24.05 9.27
N VAL A 264 -2.88 -24.17 8.52
CA VAL A 264 -1.60 -23.50 8.83
C VAL A 264 -1.74 -21.99 8.99
N HIS A 265 -2.49 -21.32 8.11
CA HIS A 265 -2.68 -19.87 8.20
C HIS A 265 -3.58 -19.47 9.38
N LYS A 266 -4.55 -20.32 9.74
CA LYS A 266 -5.38 -20.11 10.94
C LYS A 266 -4.55 -20.28 12.21
N ALA A 267 -3.70 -21.30 12.26
CA ALA A 267 -2.78 -21.56 13.37
C ALA A 267 -1.85 -20.37 13.60
N ARG A 268 -1.24 -19.85 12.52
CA ARG A 268 -0.35 -18.67 12.56
C ARG A 268 -1.01 -17.40 13.05
N LEU A 269 -2.33 -17.32 12.97
CA LEU A 269 -3.12 -16.19 13.40
C LEU A 269 -3.85 -16.46 14.72
N ASN A 270 -3.58 -17.56 15.42
CA ASN A 270 -4.33 -17.97 16.62
C ASN A 270 -5.84 -17.95 16.36
N LEU A 271 -6.26 -18.57 15.25
CA LEU A 271 -7.64 -18.68 14.77
C LEU A 271 -8.08 -20.14 14.60
N LEU A 272 -7.32 -21.10 15.12
CA LEU A 272 -7.81 -22.47 15.25
C LEU A 272 -8.87 -22.50 16.34
N ALA A 273 -10.01 -23.11 16.06
CA ALA A 273 -10.93 -23.49 17.12
C ALA A 273 -10.21 -24.54 17.95
N VAL A 274 -10.02 -24.28 19.24
CA VAL A 274 -9.73 -25.33 20.19
C VAL A 274 -10.99 -26.18 20.22
N ILE A 275 -10.89 -27.42 19.75
CA ILE A 275 -11.95 -28.40 19.98
C ILE A 275 -11.85 -28.73 21.47
N THR A 276 -12.54 -27.98 22.32
CA THR A 276 -12.87 -28.40 23.69
C THR A 276 -14.00 -29.43 23.61
N THR A 277 -13.67 -30.60 23.06
CA THR A 277 -14.38 -31.86 23.36
C THR A 277 -13.38 -32.79 24.03
N LEU A 278 -12.85 -32.35 25.17
CA LEU A 278 -12.61 -33.27 26.28
C LEU A 278 -13.89 -33.21 27.09
N THR A 279 -14.90 -33.93 26.57
CA THR A 279 -15.99 -34.41 27.41
C THR A 279 -15.30 -35.24 28.48
N VAL A 280 -15.39 -34.79 29.72
CA VAL A 280 -15.15 -35.63 30.87
C VAL A 280 -16.12 -36.80 30.72
N MET A 281 -15.59 -37.97 30.35
CA MET A 281 -16.21 -39.26 30.62
C MET A 281 -15.47 -39.87 31.79
#